data_AF-A0A8S3DNG2-F1
#
_entry.id   AF-A0A8S3DNG2-F1
#
_cell.length_a   1.000
_cell.length_b   1.000
_cell.length_c   1.000
_cell.angle_alpha   90.00
_cell.angle_beta   90.00
_cell.angle_gamma   90.00
#
_symmetry.space_group_name_H-M   'P 1'
#
loop_
_entity.id
_entity.type
_entity.pdbx_description
1 polymer ?
#
loop_
_entity_poly.entity_id
_entity_poly.type
_entity_poly.pdbx_seq_one_letter_code
_entity_poly.pdbx_strand_id
1 'polypeptide(L)'
;LHLLVLHSTANNPDVMMPAYSDYRLNALFFIIFVIIGIYWIQNIVTAVVYRAFRGYFLSSIINSQLRRRIAVRASFEILKQRMTYGGLIETRDTVPISVVQTVLNYASINKWHTKWISERLSELMLENETINLDQYSNTMKLLDLNPKLAPELHIQALGDNILDRCKAICRSKYFDLIGTIFAILSVLFVTIEVSNRPVNTDYMDLVAFTLPMAIANCCFLLYFALEIILKAWAFGPLNFFRSSTMHILEATVAFTCFILQILFLVIHGTPIVSMIYLEMVKKQKPIFSLWAAIKVCNMLFIYRLVRFLPASKNIRIIVGTIFDEFRNGGAFFGLLFVGFSQF
;
A
#
# COMPACT_ATOMS: atom_id res chain seq x y z
N LEU A 1 -27.13 -33.62 -10.26
CA LEU A 1 -26.33 -32.48 -10.79
C LEU A 1 -27.04 -31.13 -10.60
N HIS A 2 -28.30 -30.96 -11.05
CA HIS A 2 -29.03 -29.68 -10.93
C HIS A 2 -29.14 -29.12 -9.50
N LEU A 3 -29.33 -29.96 -8.48
CA LEU A 3 -29.35 -29.53 -7.07
C LEU A 3 -27.97 -29.12 -6.53
N LEU A 4 -26.88 -29.73 -7.04
CA LEU A 4 -25.51 -29.33 -6.69
C LEU A 4 -25.19 -27.94 -7.26
N VAL A 5 -25.61 -27.67 -8.50
CA VAL A 5 -25.50 -26.34 -9.12
C VAL A 5 -26.42 -25.31 -8.43
N LEU A 6 -27.58 -25.75 -7.95
CA LEU A 6 -28.47 -24.91 -7.15
C LEU A 6 -27.88 -24.57 -5.78
N HIS A 7 -27.07 -25.46 -5.19
CA HIS A 7 -26.36 -25.17 -3.95
C HIS A 7 -25.42 -23.97 -4.10
N SER A 8 -24.83 -23.75 -5.28
CA SER A 8 -24.05 -22.54 -5.61
C SER A 8 -24.91 -21.40 -6.19
N THR A 9 -26.23 -21.53 -6.23
CA THR A 9 -27.21 -20.57 -6.81
C THR A 9 -27.02 -20.22 -8.28
N ALA A 10 -26.18 -20.94 -9.01
CA ALA A 10 -25.81 -20.59 -10.38
C ALA A 10 -26.96 -20.78 -11.40
N ASN A 11 -27.95 -21.60 -11.07
CA ASN A 11 -29.12 -21.91 -11.91
C ASN A 11 -30.46 -21.51 -11.26
N ASN A 12 -30.45 -20.59 -10.29
CA ASN A 12 -31.66 -20.01 -9.69
C ASN A 12 -32.02 -18.72 -10.46
N PRO A 13 -33.26 -18.50 -10.95
CA PRO A 13 -34.48 -19.29 -10.73
C PRO A 13 -34.74 -20.41 -11.76
N ASP A 14 -33.92 -20.56 -12.79
CA ASP A 14 -34.19 -21.43 -13.95
C ASP A 14 -34.55 -22.88 -13.58
N VAL A 15 -33.88 -23.48 -12.59
CA VAL A 15 -34.17 -24.85 -12.13
C VAL A 15 -35.52 -24.99 -11.41
N MET A 16 -36.04 -23.90 -10.83
CA MET A 16 -37.31 -23.86 -10.11
C MET A 16 -38.49 -23.58 -11.04
N MET A 17 -38.28 -22.87 -12.16
CA MET A 17 -39.34 -22.35 -13.01
C MET A 17 -40.32 -23.42 -13.54
N PRO A 18 -39.89 -24.58 -14.08
CA PRO A 18 -40.83 -25.60 -14.57
C PRO A 18 -41.72 -26.17 -13.46
N ALA A 19 -41.14 -26.45 -12.29
CA ALA A 19 -41.89 -26.99 -11.15
C ALA A 19 -42.84 -25.95 -10.54
N TYR A 20 -42.44 -24.67 -10.56
CA TYR A 20 -43.26 -23.56 -10.09
C TYR A 20 -44.45 -23.27 -11.01
N SER A 21 -44.28 -23.39 -12.33
CA SER A 21 -45.37 -23.21 -13.28
C SER A 21 -46.47 -24.27 -13.14
N ASP A 22 -46.10 -25.48 -12.72
CA ASP A 22 -47.06 -26.56 -12.48
C ASP A 22 -47.85 -26.31 -11.19
N TYR A 23 -47.15 -26.15 -10.06
CA TYR A 23 -47.76 -25.83 -8.77
C TYR A 23 -46.89 -24.84 -8.01
N ARG A 24 -47.46 -23.68 -7.64
CA ARG A 24 -46.73 -22.62 -6.91
C ARG A 24 -46.12 -23.10 -5.59
N LEU A 25 -46.73 -24.10 -4.94
CA LEU A 25 -46.22 -24.69 -3.70
C LEU A 25 -44.88 -25.41 -3.88
N ASN A 26 -44.54 -25.86 -5.09
CA ASN A 26 -43.25 -26.51 -5.36
C ASN A 26 -42.07 -25.56 -5.13
N ALA A 27 -42.26 -24.23 -5.22
CA ALA A 27 -41.21 -23.27 -4.87
C ALA A 27 -40.76 -23.39 -3.41
N LEU A 28 -41.62 -23.86 -2.50
CA LEU A 28 -41.29 -24.03 -1.10
C LEU A 28 -40.14 -25.02 -0.90
N PHE A 29 -40.07 -26.08 -1.71
CA PHE A 29 -38.94 -27.02 -1.70
C PHE A 29 -37.61 -26.31 -2.03
N PHE A 30 -37.57 -25.51 -3.10
CA PHE A 30 -36.36 -24.81 -3.52
C PHE A 30 -35.94 -23.73 -2.53
N ILE A 31 -36.91 -22.99 -1.97
CA ILE A 31 -36.65 -22.00 -0.92
C ILE A 31 -36.03 -22.65 0.32
N ILE A 32 -36.62 -23.75 0.81
CA ILE A 32 -36.09 -24.50 1.96
C ILE A 32 -34.70 -25.06 1.65
N PHE A 33 -34.51 -25.63 0.45
CA PHE A 33 -33.21 -26.15 0.03
C PHE A 33 -32.13 -25.07 0.02
N VAL A 34 -32.41 -23.90 -0.54
CA VAL A 34 -31.49 -22.75 -0.56
C VAL A 34 -31.19 -22.26 0.86
N ILE A 35 -32.22 -22.18 1.72
CA ILE A 35 -32.03 -21.73 3.10
C ILE A 35 -31.10 -22.67 3.87
N ILE A 36 -31.36 -23.97 3.80
CA ILE A 36 -30.53 -24.98 4.48
C ILE A 36 -29.13 -25.03 3.86
N GLY A 37 -29.04 -25.05 2.53
CA GLY A 37 -27.76 -25.17 1.83
C GLY A 37 -26.82 -24.00 2.09
N ILE A 38 -27.29 -22.78 1.83
CA ILE A 38 -26.44 -21.58 1.86
C ILE A 38 -26.34 -21.03 3.28
N TYR A 39 -27.48 -20.78 3.93
CA TYR A 39 -27.44 -20.07 5.22
C TYR A 39 -27.04 -20.97 6.38
N TRP A 40 -27.28 -22.28 6.30
CA TRP A 40 -26.87 -23.20 7.37
C TRP A 40 -25.57 -23.91 7.00
N ILE A 41 -25.59 -24.76 5.97
CA ILE A 41 -24.45 -25.66 5.69
C ILE A 41 -23.21 -24.86 5.29
N GLN A 42 -23.30 -23.95 4.31
CA GLN A 42 -22.13 -23.17 3.85
C GLN A 42 -21.56 -22.26 4.95
N ASN A 43 -22.42 -21.66 5.78
CA ASN A 43 -21.98 -20.86 6.94
C ASN A 43 -21.33 -21.72 8.03
N ILE A 44 -21.85 -22.92 8.33
CA ILE A 44 -21.22 -23.86 9.27
C ILE A 44 -19.85 -24.30 8.76
N VAL A 45 -19.74 -24.65 7.47
CA VAL A 45 -18.45 -25.02 6.86
C VAL A 45 -17.46 -23.87 6.97
N THR A 46 -17.88 -22.65 6.63
CA THR A 46 -17.03 -21.44 6.76
C THR A 46 -16.60 -21.22 8.20
N ALA A 47 -17.49 -21.40 9.17
CA ALA A 47 -17.19 -21.26 10.59
C ALA A 47 -16.18 -22.31 11.08
N VAL A 48 -16.30 -23.57 10.64
CA VAL A 48 -15.36 -24.65 10.98
C VAL A 48 -13.97 -24.36 10.41
N VAL A 49 -13.90 -23.96 9.13
CA VAL A 49 -12.63 -23.59 8.46
C VAL A 49 -12.00 -22.39 9.17
N TYR A 50 -12.78 -21.35 9.47
CA TYR A 50 -12.30 -20.18 10.21
C TYR A 50 -11.75 -20.56 11.59
N ARG A 51 -12.46 -21.40 12.34
CA ARG A 51 -12.02 -21.85 13.67
C ARG A 51 -10.70 -22.62 13.59
N ALA A 52 -10.57 -23.52 12.62
CA ALA A 52 -9.34 -24.28 12.41
C ALA A 52 -8.16 -23.36 12.05
N PHE A 53 -8.37 -22.44 11.09
CA PHE A 53 -7.35 -21.47 10.67
C PHE A 53 -6.94 -20.54 11.81
N ARG A 54 -7.91 -20.01 12.57
CA ARG A 54 -7.65 -19.15 13.73
C ARG A 54 -6.84 -19.88 14.81
N GLY A 55 -7.17 -21.15 15.08
CA GLY A 55 -6.42 -21.99 16.03
C GLY A 55 -4.97 -22.21 15.60
N TYR A 56 -4.76 -22.53 14.32
CA TYR A 56 -3.43 -22.65 13.74
C TYR A 56 -2.64 -21.34 13.79
N PHE A 57 -3.26 -20.23 13.39
CA PHE A 57 -2.65 -18.90 13.37
C PHE A 57 -2.22 -18.46 14.77
N LEU A 58 -3.10 -18.62 15.77
CA LEU A 58 -2.79 -18.30 17.16
C LEU A 58 -1.65 -19.15 17.70
N SER A 59 -1.67 -20.46 17.43
CA SER A 59 -0.60 -21.38 17.83
C SER A 59 0.74 -21.01 17.18
N SER A 60 0.72 -20.61 15.91
CA SER A 60 1.91 -20.15 15.19
C SER A 60 2.51 -18.89 15.81
N ILE A 61 1.68 -17.89 16.17
CA ILE A 61 2.13 -16.68 16.86
C ILE A 61 2.72 -17.02 18.23
N ILE A 62 2.02 -17.83 19.04
CA ILE A 62 2.48 -18.24 20.37
C ILE A 62 3.83 -18.96 20.26
N ASN A 63 3.94 -19.93 19.35
CA ASN A 63 5.18 -20.68 19.13
C ASN A 63 6.32 -19.78 18.66
N SER A 64 6.03 -18.79 17.81
CA SER A 64 7.02 -17.81 17.38
C SER A 64 7.52 -16.94 18.55
N GLN A 65 6.61 -16.48 19.41
CA GLN A 65 6.96 -15.72 20.61
C GLN A 65 7.73 -16.57 21.62
N LEU A 66 7.34 -17.83 21.80
CA LEU A 66 8.01 -18.78 22.67
C LEU A 66 9.44 -19.06 22.21
N ARG A 67 9.63 -19.41 20.93
CA ARG A 67 10.97 -19.64 20.35
C ARG A 67 11.88 -18.44 20.58
N ARG A 68 11.36 -17.22 20.40
CA ARG A 68 12.13 -16.00 20.64
C ARG A 68 12.50 -15.82 22.11
N ARG A 69 11.58 -16.03 23.04
CA ARG A 69 11.86 -15.95 24.49
C ARG A 69 12.89 -16.98 24.93
N ILE A 70 12.78 -18.21 24.43
CA ILE A 70 13.75 -19.28 24.69
C ILE A 70 15.12 -18.90 24.12
N ALA A 71 15.18 -18.38 22.89
CA ALA A 71 16.42 -17.97 22.26
C ALA A 71 17.14 -16.84 23.02
N VAL A 72 16.39 -15.83 23.51
CA VAL A 72 16.93 -14.73 24.33
C VAL A 72 17.44 -15.24 25.68
N ARG A 73 16.71 -16.15 26.32
CA ARG A 73 17.17 -16.74 27.58
C ARG A 73 18.41 -17.61 27.39
N ALA A 74 18.40 -18.46 26.36
CA ALA A 74 19.52 -19.32 26.01
C ALA A 74 20.76 -18.50 25.62
N SER A 75 20.61 -17.39 24.89
CA SER A 75 21.74 -16.53 24.56
C SER A 75 22.37 -15.91 25.81
N PHE A 76 21.55 -15.48 26.78
CA PHE A 76 22.07 -15.00 28.06
C PHE A 76 22.80 -16.10 28.84
N GLU A 77 22.22 -17.30 28.94
CA GLU A 77 22.83 -18.43 29.65
C GLU A 77 24.16 -18.85 29.00
N ILE A 78 24.25 -18.88 27.67
CA ILE A 78 25.50 -19.17 26.94
C ILE A 78 26.55 -18.08 27.20
N LEU A 79 26.15 -16.80 27.17
CA LEU A 79 27.06 -15.69 27.48
C LEU A 79 27.59 -15.80 28.91
N LYS A 80 26.71 -16.05 29.87
CA LYS A 80 27.08 -16.24 31.28
C LYS A 80 28.06 -17.40 31.42
N GLN A 81 27.75 -18.57 30.86
CA GLN A 81 28.59 -19.75 30.93
C GLN A 81 29.99 -19.47 30.38
N ARG A 82 30.08 -18.85 29.19
CA ARG A 82 31.37 -18.56 28.56
C ARG A 82 32.25 -17.62 29.41
N MET A 83 31.64 -16.70 30.15
CA MET A 83 32.35 -15.79 31.04
C MET A 83 32.78 -16.45 32.35
N THR A 84 32.00 -17.40 32.87
CA THR A 84 32.36 -18.21 34.05
C THR A 84 33.55 -19.12 33.76
N TYR A 85 33.59 -19.78 32.59
CA TYR A 85 34.73 -20.62 32.20
C TYR A 85 36.00 -19.81 31.86
N GLY A 86 35.85 -18.54 31.46
CA GLY A 86 36.96 -17.64 31.17
C GLY A 86 37.63 -17.00 32.39
N GLY A 87 37.20 -17.35 33.62
CA GLY A 87 37.78 -16.83 34.87
C GLY A 87 37.49 -15.35 35.17
N LEU A 88 36.58 -14.72 34.42
CA LEU A 88 36.31 -13.27 34.51
C LEU A 88 35.24 -12.89 35.53
N ILE A 89 34.44 -13.85 36.03
CA ILE A 89 33.28 -13.57 36.90
C ILE A 89 33.15 -14.66 37.96
N GLU A 90 33.42 -14.31 39.23
CA GLU A 90 33.00 -15.10 40.39
C GLU A 90 31.48 -15.03 40.53
N THR A 91 30.78 -16.13 40.24
CA THR A 91 29.41 -16.47 40.71
C THR A 91 28.33 -15.38 40.68
N ARG A 92 28.40 -14.36 39.81
CA ARG A 92 27.32 -13.39 39.65
C ARG A 92 26.40 -13.83 38.52
N ASP A 93 25.08 -13.71 38.75
CA ASP A 93 24.02 -13.94 37.76
C ASP A 93 24.00 -12.88 36.64
N THR A 94 25.14 -12.23 36.36
CA THR A 94 25.25 -11.06 35.50
C THR A 94 26.30 -11.23 34.41
N VAL A 95 26.12 -10.49 33.31
CA VAL A 95 27.00 -10.51 32.14
C VAL A 95 27.53 -9.09 31.87
N PRO A 96 28.82 -8.88 31.58
CA PRO A 96 29.35 -7.56 31.23
C PRO A 96 28.72 -6.99 29.96
N ILE A 97 28.32 -5.72 30.00
CA ILE A 97 27.62 -5.08 28.88
C ILE A 97 28.52 -4.95 27.64
N SER A 98 29.84 -4.77 27.82
CA SER A 98 30.83 -4.71 26.75
C SER A 98 30.80 -5.94 25.82
N VAL A 99 30.59 -7.13 26.39
CA VAL A 99 30.47 -8.37 25.63
C VAL A 99 29.17 -8.42 24.84
N VAL A 100 28.06 -8.00 25.46
CA VAL A 100 26.76 -7.92 24.78
C VAL A 100 26.83 -6.96 23.59
N GLN A 101 27.49 -5.82 23.75
CA GLN A 101 27.66 -4.84 22.67
C GLN A 101 28.57 -5.36 21.55
N THR A 102 29.60 -6.13 21.90
CA THR A 102 30.44 -6.82 20.92
C THR A 102 29.63 -7.82 20.11
N VAL A 103 28.82 -8.65 20.77
CA VAL A 103 27.93 -9.61 20.11
C VAL A 103 26.88 -8.91 19.24
N LEU A 104 26.35 -7.78 19.70
CA LEU A 104 25.40 -6.97 18.93
C LEU A 104 26.02 -6.43 17.64
N ASN A 105 27.30 -6.04 17.66
CA ASN A 105 28.03 -5.57 16.48
C ASN A 105 28.34 -6.70 15.49
N TYR A 106 28.56 -7.92 15.99
CA TYR A 106 28.73 -9.10 15.13
C TYR A 106 27.41 -9.67 14.62
N ALA A 107 26.29 -9.42 15.32
CA ALA A 107 24.97 -9.89 14.92
C ALA A 107 24.46 -9.12 13.70
N SER A 108 23.89 -9.83 12.73
CA SER A 108 23.29 -9.26 11.51
C SER A 108 21.91 -8.63 11.79
N ILE A 109 21.89 -7.60 12.63
CA ILE A 109 20.67 -6.88 13.04
C ILE A 109 20.55 -5.57 12.23
N ASN A 110 19.31 -5.11 12.01
CA ASN A 110 19.06 -3.83 11.35
C ASN A 110 19.68 -2.67 12.16
N LYS A 111 20.35 -1.73 11.48
CA LYS A 111 21.03 -0.56 12.06
C LYS A 111 20.17 0.22 13.05
N TRP A 112 18.86 0.34 12.78
CA TRP A 112 17.94 1.02 13.70
C TRP A 112 17.86 0.30 15.05
N HIS A 113 17.66 -1.01 15.05
CA HIS A 113 17.59 -1.82 16.26
C HIS A 113 18.93 -1.85 16.97
N THR A 114 20.03 -2.02 16.24
CA THR A 114 21.38 -1.96 16.79
C THR A 114 21.62 -0.64 17.52
N LYS A 115 21.22 0.49 16.91
CA LYS A 115 21.35 1.82 17.53
C LYS A 115 20.58 1.92 18.85
N TRP A 116 19.28 1.63 18.85
CA TRP A 116 18.46 1.76 20.06
C TRP A 116 18.86 0.79 21.18
N ILE A 117 19.23 -0.44 20.81
CA ILE A 117 19.74 -1.40 21.79
C ILE A 117 21.08 -0.92 22.35
N SER A 118 21.98 -0.38 21.52
CA SER A 118 23.26 0.16 21.98
C SER A 118 23.09 1.38 22.88
N GLU A 119 22.15 2.28 22.59
CA GLU A 119 21.81 3.43 23.45
C GLU A 119 21.28 2.93 24.80
N ARG A 120 20.33 1.98 24.79
CA ARG A 120 19.81 1.41 26.04
C ARG A 120 20.86 0.66 26.85
N LEU A 121 21.79 -0.04 26.20
CA LEU A 121 22.91 -0.69 26.86
C LEU A 121 23.88 0.35 27.45
N SER A 122 24.13 1.46 26.76
CA SER A 122 25.00 2.54 27.26
C SER A 122 24.41 3.27 28.47
N GLU A 123 23.08 3.45 28.53
CA GLU A 123 22.39 3.95 29.73
C GLU A 123 22.57 3.01 30.92
N LEU A 124 22.39 1.70 30.69
CA LEU A 124 22.57 0.70 31.74
C LEU A 124 24.02 0.60 32.20
N MET A 125 25.00 0.82 31.33
CA MET A 125 26.42 0.88 31.69
C MET A 125 26.74 2.00 32.68
N LEU A 126 26.03 3.13 32.63
CA LEU A 126 26.22 4.23 33.56
C LEU A 126 25.74 3.90 34.98
N GLU A 127 24.74 3.01 35.10
CA GLU A 127 24.21 2.55 36.39
C GLU A 127 24.99 1.34 36.93
N ASN A 128 25.27 0.35 36.08
CA ASN A 128 25.95 -0.90 36.43
C ASN A 128 26.73 -1.45 35.23
N GLU A 129 27.98 -1.86 35.41
CA GLU A 129 28.81 -2.43 34.34
C GLU A 129 28.32 -3.80 33.82
N THR A 130 27.43 -4.46 34.58
CA THR A 130 26.90 -5.80 34.28
C THR A 130 25.38 -5.80 34.18
N ILE A 131 24.84 -6.67 33.33
CA ILE A 131 23.41 -6.82 33.06
C ILE A 131 22.87 -8.14 33.62
N ASN A 132 21.71 -8.08 34.28
CA ASN A 132 20.97 -9.27 34.75
C ASN A 132 20.05 -9.83 33.64
N LEU A 133 19.56 -11.07 33.80
CA LEU A 133 18.67 -11.75 32.84
C LEU A 133 17.39 -10.95 32.54
N ASP A 134 16.77 -10.34 33.55
CA ASP A 134 15.54 -9.56 33.36
C ASP A 134 15.81 -8.27 32.59
N GLN A 135 16.92 -7.59 32.91
CA GLN A 135 17.35 -6.39 32.18
C GLN A 135 17.72 -6.74 30.74
N TYR A 136 18.45 -7.83 30.51
CA TYR A 136 18.81 -8.33 29.18
C TYR A 136 17.56 -8.72 28.37
N SER A 137 16.62 -9.42 28.97
CA SER A 137 15.37 -9.79 28.30
C SER A 137 14.55 -8.55 27.94
N ASN A 138 14.54 -7.54 28.81
CA ASN A 138 13.85 -6.27 28.55
C ASN A 138 14.53 -5.42 27.46
N THR A 139 15.87 -5.39 27.40
CA THR A 139 16.57 -4.71 26.31
C THR A 139 16.35 -5.42 24.98
N MET A 140 16.32 -6.75 24.97
CA MET A 140 16.05 -7.54 23.76
C MET A 140 14.60 -7.43 23.27
N LYS A 141 13.63 -7.05 24.12
CA LYS A 141 12.27 -6.69 23.67
C LYS A 141 12.26 -5.51 22.70
N LEU A 142 13.29 -4.66 22.67
CA LEU A 142 13.40 -3.58 21.68
C LEU A 142 13.49 -4.11 20.24
N LEU A 143 13.91 -5.37 20.04
CA LEU A 143 13.85 -6.05 18.74
C LEU A 143 12.42 -6.22 18.22
N ASP A 144 11.42 -6.15 19.11
CA ASP A 144 10.01 -6.32 18.77
C ASP A 144 9.40 -5.03 18.21
N LEU A 145 10.05 -3.89 18.44
CA LEU A 145 9.58 -2.61 17.96
C LEU A 145 9.76 -2.50 16.45
N ASN A 146 8.73 -1.98 15.79
CA ASN A 146 8.76 -1.78 14.35
C ASN A 146 9.33 -0.38 14.05
N PRO A 147 10.52 -0.27 13.40
CA PRO A 147 11.18 1.01 13.13
C PRO A 147 10.35 1.95 12.26
N LYS A 148 9.37 1.40 11.51
CA LYS A 148 8.46 2.17 10.64
C LYS A 148 7.40 2.97 11.40
N LEU A 149 7.15 2.66 12.68
CA LEU A 149 6.21 3.40 13.54
C LEU A 149 6.90 4.41 14.47
N ALA A 150 8.24 4.45 14.49
CA ALA A 150 8.95 5.47 15.24
C ALA A 150 8.74 6.82 14.53
N PRO A 151 8.25 7.87 15.24
CA PRO A 151 8.03 9.16 14.61
C PRO A 151 9.34 9.65 13.98
N GLU A 152 9.29 9.97 12.69
CA GLU A 152 10.40 10.62 12.00
C GLU A 152 10.76 11.87 12.80
N LEU A 153 11.98 11.90 13.37
CA LEU A 153 12.50 13.09 14.02
C LEU A 153 12.37 14.23 13.02
N HIS A 154 11.45 15.15 13.32
CA HIS A 154 11.38 16.42 12.64
C HIS A 154 12.72 17.08 12.90
N ILE A 155 13.58 17.12 11.88
CA ILE A 155 14.78 17.94 11.91
C ILE A 155 14.26 19.37 12.10
N GLN A 156 14.34 19.82 13.34
CA GLN A 156 13.98 21.18 13.74
C GLN A 156 15.04 22.06 13.06
N ALA A 157 14.68 22.63 11.91
CA ALA A 157 15.53 23.54 11.19
C ALA A 157 15.70 24.79 12.05
N LEU A 158 16.86 24.89 12.69
CA LEU A 158 17.29 26.07 13.42
C LEU A 158 17.72 27.10 12.36
N GLY A 159 16.84 28.03 11.99
CA GLY A 159 17.16 29.10 11.04
C GLY A 159 15.98 30.01 10.68
N ASP A 160 16.09 31.31 10.97
CA ASP A 160 15.10 32.35 10.62
C ASP A 160 15.26 32.84 9.17
N ASN A 161 15.27 31.92 8.20
CA ASN A 161 15.39 32.27 6.79
C ASN A 161 14.05 32.13 6.05
N ILE A 162 13.79 33.02 5.08
CA ILE A 162 12.60 32.99 4.19
C ILE A 162 12.43 31.59 3.57
N LEU A 163 13.55 30.91 3.28
CA LEU A 163 13.59 29.55 2.76
C LEU A 163 12.89 28.54 3.68
N ASP A 164 13.06 28.68 5.00
CA ASP A 164 12.49 27.75 5.98
C ASP A 164 11.00 28.03 6.20
N ARG A 165 10.56 29.28 6.02
CA ARG A 165 9.12 29.62 5.92
C ARG A 165 8.49 29.02 4.67
N CYS A 166 9.15 29.09 3.51
CA CYS A 166 8.67 28.45 2.28
C CYS A 166 8.58 26.92 2.41
N LYS A 167 9.57 26.28 3.03
CA LYS A 167 9.51 24.84 3.34
C LYS A 167 8.39 24.51 4.33
N ALA A 168 8.17 25.36 5.34
CA ALA A 168 7.07 25.18 6.30
C ALA A 168 5.69 25.27 5.62
N ILE A 169 5.51 26.18 4.66
CA ILE A 169 4.27 26.28 3.86
C ILE A 169 4.07 25.02 3.02
N CYS A 170 5.11 24.53 2.34
CA CYS A 170 5.03 23.31 1.52
C CYS A 170 4.77 22.04 2.35
N ARG A 171 5.15 22.04 3.64
CA ARG A 171 4.87 20.95 4.60
C ARG A 171 3.52 21.10 5.30
N SER A 172 2.81 22.20 5.08
CA SER A 172 1.54 22.46 5.75
C SER A 172 0.40 21.62 5.18
N LYS A 173 -0.59 21.29 6.01
CA LYS A 173 -1.81 20.57 5.58
C LYS A 173 -2.61 21.34 4.53
N TYR A 174 -2.46 22.67 4.47
CA TYR A 174 -3.14 23.51 3.49
C TYR A 174 -2.60 23.30 2.08
N PHE A 175 -1.29 23.08 1.93
CA PHE A 175 -0.70 22.75 0.64
C PHE A 175 -1.25 21.43 0.09
N ASP A 176 -1.41 20.43 0.98
CA ASP A 176 -2.03 19.16 0.60
C ASP A 176 -3.53 19.30 0.27
N LEU A 177 -4.25 20.19 0.95
CA LEU A 177 -5.65 20.49 0.66
C LEU A 177 -5.80 21.12 -0.73
N ILE A 178 -4.96 22.09 -1.08
CA ILE A 178 -4.98 22.75 -2.41
C ILE A 178 -4.73 21.71 -3.50
N GLY A 179 -3.71 20.86 -3.36
CA GLY A 179 -3.45 19.80 -4.34
C GLY A 179 -4.61 18.80 -4.47
N THR A 180 -5.35 18.55 -3.38
CA THR A 180 -6.55 17.71 -3.41
C THR A 180 -7.70 18.39 -4.17
N ILE A 181 -7.89 19.70 -3.99
CA ILE A 181 -8.90 20.48 -4.73
C ILE A 181 -8.59 20.42 -6.23
N PHE A 182 -7.34 20.63 -6.63
CA PHE A 182 -6.93 20.53 -8.04
C PHE A 182 -7.12 19.13 -8.62
N ALA A 183 -6.91 18.08 -7.83
CA ALA A 183 -7.20 16.70 -8.25
C ALA A 183 -8.71 16.44 -8.44
N ILE A 184 -9.57 17.01 -7.59
CA ILE A 184 -11.02 16.91 -7.78
C ILE A 184 -11.45 17.69 -9.03
N LEU A 185 -10.92 18.91 -9.22
CA LEU A 185 -11.20 19.73 -10.39
C LEU A 185 -10.78 19.04 -11.70
N SER A 186 -9.62 18.37 -11.72
CA SER A 186 -9.18 17.65 -12.92
C SER A 186 -10.08 16.47 -13.26
N VAL A 187 -10.60 15.74 -12.27
CA VAL A 187 -11.56 14.66 -12.52
C VAL A 187 -12.91 15.22 -12.95
N LEU A 188 -13.41 16.27 -12.31
CA LEU A 188 -14.67 16.93 -12.72
C LEU A 188 -14.58 17.38 -14.18
N PHE A 189 -13.46 18.01 -14.56
CA PHE A 189 -13.20 18.41 -15.95
C PHE A 189 -13.24 17.21 -16.91
N VAL A 190 -12.51 16.13 -16.60
CA VAL A 190 -12.53 14.89 -17.40
C VAL A 190 -13.94 14.32 -17.51
N THR A 191 -14.72 14.30 -16.43
CA THR A 191 -16.09 13.75 -16.46
C THR A 191 -17.06 14.58 -17.29
N ILE A 192 -17.00 15.91 -17.19
CA ILE A 192 -17.84 16.82 -17.97
C ILE A 192 -17.52 16.67 -19.46
N GLU A 193 -16.23 16.68 -19.81
CA GLU A 193 -15.81 16.57 -21.21
C GLU A 193 -16.18 15.21 -21.81
N VAL A 194 -16.02 14.12 -21.04
CA VAL A 194 -16.45 12.78 -21.47
C VAL A 194 -17.98 12.70 -21.62
N SER A 195 -18.75 13.34 -20.74
CA SER A 195 -20.21 13.35 -20.78
C SER A 195 -20.78 14.18 -21.93
N ASN A 196 -20.13 15.28 -22.29
CA ASN A 196 -20.57 16.18 -23.37
C ASN A 196 -20.23 15.62 -24.76
N ARG A 197 -19.57 14.47 -24.84
CA ARG A 197 -19.20 13.88 -26.11
C ARG A 197 -20.42 13.29 -26.83
N PRO A 198 -20.72 13.70 -28.07
CA PRO A 198 -21.79 13.07 -28.83
C PRO A 198 -21.36 11.67 -29.30
N VAL A 199 -22.25 10.68 -29.10
CA VAL A 199 -22.01 9.25 -29.39
C VAL A 199 -21.75 8.99 -30.89
N ASN A 200 -22.31 9.83 -31.76
CA ASN A 200 -22.11 9.80 -33.21
C ASN A 200 -21.51 11.14 -33.63
N THR A 201 -20.24 11.18 -34.02
CA THR A 201 -19.57 12.42 -34.43
C THR A 201 -18.71 12.26 -35.66
N ASP A 202 -18.88 13.22 -36.58
CA ASP A 202 -18.00 13.45 -37.72
C ASP A 202 -16.59 13.85 -37.26
N TYR A 203 -15.58 13.60 -38.09
CA TYR A 203 -14.16 13.82 -37.75
C TYR A 203 -13.83 15.26 -37.32
N MET A 204 -14.61 16.26 -37.76
CA MET A 204 -14.43 17.66 -37.38
C MET A 204 -14.83 17.96 -35.93
N ASP A 205 -15.92 17.37 -35.44
CA ASP A 205 -16.31 17.49 -34.04
C ASP A 205 -15.26 16.82 -33.14
N LEU A 206 -14.70 15.68 -33.58
CA LEU A 206 -13.65 14.97 -32.85
C LEU A 206 -12.42 15.87 -32.60
N VAL A 207 -12.00 16.67 -33.60
CA VAL A 207 -10.86 17.59 -33.46
C VAL A 207 -11.19 18.72 -32.50
N ALA A 208 -12.38 19.32 -32.61
CA ALA A 208 -12.83 20.42 -31.74
C ALA A 208 -12.85 20.03 -30.25
N PHE A 209 -13.21 18.79 -29.93
CA PHE A 209 -13.19 18.27 -28.55
C PHE A 209 -11.79 17.82 -28.07
N THR A 210 -10.89 17.40 -28.96
CA THR A 210 -9.56 16.90 -28.55
C THR A 210 -8.59 18.00 -28.12
N LEU A 211 -8.68 19.19 -28.70
CA LEU A 211 -7.72 20.28 -28.45
C LEU A 211 -7.89 20.89 -27.03
N PRO A 212 -9.10 21.28 -26.58
CA PRO A 212 -9.30 21.78 -25.22
C PRO A 212 -8.91 20.73 -24.17
N MET A 213 -9.25 19.46 -24.43
CA MET A 213 -8.90 18.35 -23.56
C MET A 213 -7.38 18.20 -23.39
N ALA A 214 -6.63 18.26 -24.49
CA ALA A 214 -5.17 18.14 -24.46
C ALA A 214 -4.49 19.32 -23.75
N ILE A 215 -5.00 20.54 -23.95
CA ILE A 215 -4.48 21.75 -23.29
C ILE A 215 -4.74 21.67 -21.78
N ALA A 216 -5.97 21.36 -21.37
CA ALA A 216 -6.31 21.24 -19.95
C ALA A 216 -5.49 20.15 -19.26
N ASN A 217 -5.34 18.98 -19.91
CA ASN A 217 -4.48 17.90 -19.42
C ASN A 217 -3.02 18.34 -19.23
N CYS A 218 -2.50 19.14 -20.14
CA CYS A 218 -1.16 19.73 -20.03
C CYS A 218 -1.05 20.68 -18.82
N CYS A 219 -2.03 21.58 -18.64
CA CYS A 219 -2.08 22.49 -17.51
C CYS A 219 -2.14 21.76 -16.16
N PHE A 220 -3.02 20.75 -16.03
CA PHE A 220 -3.10 19.94 -14.82
C PHE A 220 -1.80 19.17 -14.58
N LEU A 221 -1.22 18.56 -15.61
CA LEU A 221 0.05 17.84 -15.49
C LEU A 221 1.19 18.75 -15.00
N LEU A 222 1.29 19.97 -15.54
CA LEU A 222 2.28 20.96 -15.11
C LEU A 222 2.09 21.35 -13.64
N TYR A 223 0.85 21.59 -13.22
CA TYR A 223 0.54 21.86 -11.81
C TYR A 223 1.03 20.73 -10.90
N PHE A 224 0.73 19.48 -11.26
CA PHE A 224 1.12 18.34 -10.44
C PHE A 224 2.63 18.07 -10.45
N ALA A 225 3.32 18.33 -11.57
CA ALA A 225 4.76 18.25 -11.63
C ALA A 225 5.40 19.28 -10.69
N LEU A 226 4.90 20.52 -10.70
CA LEU A 226 5.34 21.57 -9.77
C LEU A 226 5.07 21.20 -8.31
N GLU A 227 3.90 20.62 -8.00
CA GLU A 227 3.57 20.16 -6.64
C GLU A 227 4.61 19.15 -6.11
N ILE A 228 4.98 18.16 -6.93
CA ILE A 228 5.95 17.12 -6.54
C ILE A 228 7.36 17.71 -6.40
N ILE A 229 7.77 18.60 -7.29
CA ILE A 229 9.08 19.27 -7.21
C ILE A 229 9.18 20.09 -5.91
N LEU A 230 8.14 20.85 -5.57
CA LEU A 230 8.07 21.63 -4.34
C LEU A 230 8.11 20.73 -3.09
N LYS A 231 7.39 19.60 -3.10
CA LYS A 231 7.43 18.63 -2.00
C LYS A 231 8.79 17.94 -1.88
N ALA A 232 9.40 17.50 -2.98
CA ALA A 232 10.73 16.89 -2.98
C ALA A 232 11.79 17.87 -2.45
N TRP A 233 11.68 19.15 -2.82
CA TRP A 233 12.53 20.22 -2.29
C TRP A 233 12.29 20.49 -0.80
N ALA A 234 11.03 20.50 -0.35
CA ALA A 234 10.68 20.81 1.04
C ALA A 234 11.04 19.69 2.03
N PHE A 235 10.86 18.42 1.68
CA PHE A 235 11.19 17.27 2.55
C PHE A 235 12.65 16.81 2.38
N GLY A 236 13.26 17.09 1.22
CA GLY A 236 14.51 16.49 0.77
C GLY A 236 14.24 15.17 0.03
N PRO A 237 14.99 14.84 -1.04
CA PRO A 237 14.66 13.74 -1.94
C PRO A 237 14.63 12.37 -1.24
N LEU A 238 15.57 12.10 -0.34
CA LEU A 238 15.62 10.82 0.40
C LEU A 238 14.49 10.68 1.43
N ASN A 239 14.10 11.78 2.06
CA ASN A 239 13.02 11.79 3.04
C ASN A 239 11.65 11.77 2.36
N PHE A 240 11.51 12.40 1.19
CA PHE A 240 10.28 12.37 0.40
C PHE A 240 9.86 10.94 0.03
N PHE A 241 10.81 10.11 -0.44
CA PHE A 241 10.54 8.71 -0.74
C PHE A 241 10.36 7.82 0.50
N ARG A 242 10.76 8.27 1.69
CA ARG A 242 10.68 7.48 2.93
C ARG A 242 9.49 7.84 3.81
N SER A 243 9.00 9.07 3.72
CA SER A 243 8.03 9.64 4.67
C SER A 243 6.61 9.11 4.48
N SER A 244 6.12 8.92 3.24
CA SER A 244 4.81 8.31 3.03
C SER A 244 4.71 7.52 1.73
N THR A 245 4.02 6.37 1.79
CA THR A 245 3.72 5.54 0.62
C THR A 245 2.81 6.26 -0.38
N MET A 246 2.01 7.22 0.09
CA MET A 246 1.10 7.99 -0.75
C MET A 246 1.85 9.00 -1.62
N HIS A 247 2.88 9.67 -1.10
CA HIS A 247 3.71 10.56 -1.92
C HIS A 247 4.48 9.79 -3.00
N ILE A 248 4.89 8.54 -2.72
CA ILE A 248 5.49 7.67 -3.72
C ILE A 248 4.48 7.36 -4.83
N LEU A 249 3.25 6.98 -4.48
CA LEU A 249 2.19 6.73 -5.47
C LEU A 249 1.90 7.98 -6.31
N GLU A 250 1.75 9.15 -5.69
CA GLU A 250 1.55 10.42 -6.39
C GLU A 250 2.70 10.71 -7.38
N ALA A 251 3.94 10.54 -6.94
CA ALA A 251 5.12 10.75 -7.77
C ALA A 251 5.18 9.77 -8.95
N THR A 252 4.90 8.48 -8.72
CA THR A 252 4.88 7.47 -9.78
C THR A 252 3.80 7.76 -10.83
N VAL A 253 2.59 8.13 -10.40
CA VAL A 253 1.49 8.47 -11.32
C VAL A 253 1.85 9.70 -12.13
N ALA A 254 2.35 10.77 -11.51
CA ALA A 254 2.74 11.97 -12.24
C ALA A 254 3.91 11.70 -13.21
N PHE A 255 4.88 10.90 -12.82
CA PHE A 255 6.01 10.52 -13.67
C PHE A 255 5.54 9.68 -14.89
N THR A 256 4.65 8.72 -14.68
CA THR A 256 4.06 7.94 -15.80
C THR A 256 3.24 8.83 -16.73
N CYS A 257 2.43 9.76 -16.21
CA CYS A 257 1.73 10.75 -17.04
C CYS A 257 2.71 11.62 -17.83
N PHE A 258 3.80 12.06 -17.22
CA PHE A 258 4.81 12.90 -17.86
C PHE A 258 5.52 12.17 -19.01
N ILE A 259 5.93 10.92 -18.79
CA ILE A 259 6.50 10.07 -19.84
C ILE A 259 5.52 9.88 -20.98
N LEU A 260 4.25 9.56 -20.68
CA LEU A 260 3.22 9.39 -21.70
C LEU A 260 3.01 10.67 -22.52
N GLN A 261 3.03 11.84 -21.87
CA GLN A 261 2.88 13.13 -22.55
C GLN A 261 4.08 13.47 -23.44
N ILE A 262 5.31 13.15 -23.00
CA ILE A 262 6.51 13.32 -23.83
C ILE A 262 6.49 12.37 -25.02
N LEU A 263 6.19 11.09 -24.80
CA LEU A 263 6.09 10.10 -25.88
C LEU A 263 5.05 10.53 -26.91
N PHE A 264 3.92 11.05 -26.45
CA PHE A 264 2.89 11.61 -27.31
C PHE A 264 3.40 12.82 -28.13
N LEU A 265 4.10 13.77 -27.49
CA LEU A 265 4.68 14.93 -28.16
C LEU A 265 5.72 14.54 -29.22
N VAL A 266 6.53 13.50 -28.95
CA VAL A 266 7.54 13.00 -29.89
C VAL A 266 6.91 12.31 -31.10
N ILE A 267 5.84 11.51 -30.88
CA ILE A 267 5.18 10.75 -31.97
C ILE A 267 4.28 11.63 -32.83
N HIS A 268 3.54 12.56 -32.24
CA HIS A 268 2.51 13.34 -32.93
C HIS A 268 2.86 14.82 -33.12
N GLY A 269 3.95 15.31 -32.53
CA GLY A 269 4.27 16.74 -32.47
C GLY A 269 3.38 17.47 -31.46
N THR A 270 3.45 18.81 -31.44
CA THR A 270 2.53 19.60 -30.60
C THR A 270 1.09 19.38 -31.08
N PRO A 271 0.07 19.43 -30.18
CA PRO A 271 -1.33 19.31 -30.59
C PRO A 271 -1.71 20.33 -31.68
N ILE A 272 -1.06 21.50 -31.68
CA ILE A 272 -1.20 22.56 -32.67
C ILE A 272 -0.60 22.17 -34.04
N VAL A 273 0.60 21.56 -34.07
CA VAL A 273 1.26 21.14 -35.32
C VAL A 273 0.66 19.84 -35.87
N SER A 274 0.19 18.95 -35.00
CA SER A 274 -0.53 17.73 -35.37
C SER A 274 -1.85 18.02 -36.11
N MET A 275 -2.48 19.16 -35.82
CA MET A 275 -3.67 19.68 -36.51
C MET A 275 -3.37 20.00 -37.98
N ILE A 276 -2.21 20.62 -38.25
CA ILE A 276 -1.73 20.94 -39.60
C ILE A 276 -1.30 19.65 -40.35
N TYR A 277 -0.68 18.70 -39.64
CA TYR A 277 -0.25 17.42 -40.23
C TYR A 277 -1.41 16.46 -40.53
N LEU A 278 -2.48 16.47 -39.72
CA LEU A 278 -3.68 15.63 -39.92
C LEU A 278 -4.56 16.12 -41.07
N GLU A 279 -4.53 17.41 -41.39
CA GLU A 279 -5.15 17.95 -42.61
C GLU A 279 -4.44 17.43 -43.88
N MET A 280 -3.14 17.14 -43.78
CA MET A 280 -2.28 16.68 -44.88
C MET A 280 -2.25 15.14 -45.05
N VAL A 281 -2.28 14.36 -43.96
CA VAL A 281 -2.04 12.90 -44.03
C VAL A 281 -3.34 12.11 -43.82
N LYS A 282 -4.14 12.04 -44.89
CA LYS A 282 -5.33 11.19 -45.03
C LYS A 282 -5.01 9.68 -45.17
N LYS A 283 -3.75 9.26 -45.02
CA LYS A 283 -3.27 7.90 -45.28
C LYS A 283 -2.13 7.48 -44.35
N GLN A 284 -2.46 7.12 -43.11
CA GLN A 284 -1.89 5.98 -42.38
C GLN A 284 -2.50 5.99 -40.98
N LYS A 285 -3.05 4.84 -40.54
CA LYS A 285 -3.53 4.70 -39.15
C LYS A 285 -2.29 4.69 -38.26
N PRO A 286 -2.07 5.69 -37.38
CA PRO A 286 -0.96 5.63 -36.45
C PRO A 286 -1.14 4.42 -35.51
N ILE A 287 -0.03 3.78 -35.16
CA ILE A 287 0.04 2.60 -34.27
C ILE A 287 -0.57 2.90 -32.89
N PHE A 288 -0.58 4.17 -32.49
CA PHE A 288 -1.30 4.67 -31.33
C PHE A 288 -2.15 5.87 -31.74
N SER A 289 -3.47 5.77 -31.56
CA SER A 289 -4.37 6.90 -31.84
C SER A 289 -4.16 8.00 -30.80
N LEU A 290 -4.11 9.26 -31.24
CA LEU A 290 -4.08 10.45 -30.37
C LEU A 290 -5.16 10.38 -29.28
N TRP A 291 -6.31 9.82 -29.65
CA TRP A 291 -7.41 9.61 -28.73
C TRP A 291 -7.15 8.53 -27.67
N ALA A 292 -6.41 7.47 -28.02
CA ALA A 292 -6.00 6.45 -27.05
C ALA A 292 -5.02 7.04 -26.01
N ALA A 293 -4.11 7.93 -26.42
CA ALA A 293 -3.20 8.62 -25.51
C ALA A 293 -3.95 9.51 -24.52
N ILE A 294 -4.87 10.35 -25.02
CA ILE A 294 -5.70 11.23 -24.20
C ILE A 294 -6.53 10.39 -23.20
N LYS A 295 -7.09 9.26 -23.63
CA LYS A 295 -7.80 8.35 -22.72
C LYS A 295 -6.93 7.80 -21.59
N VAL A 296 -5.73 7.34 -21.91
CA VAL A 296 -4.82 6.79 -20.89
C VAL A 296 -4.43 7.88 -19.89
N CYS A 297 -4.12 9.09 -20.36
CA CYS A 297 -3.87 10.24 -19.48
C CYS A 297 -5.10 10.55 -18.60
N ASN A 298 -6.31 10.54 -19.18
CA ASN A 298 -7.56 10.77 -18.45
C ASN A 298 -7.81 9.69 -17.38
N MET A 299 -7.56 8.42 -17.69
CA MET A 299 -7.64 7.32 -16.71
C MET A 299 -6.65 7.50 -15.56
N LEU A 300 -5.43 7.97 -15.83
CA LEU A 300 -4.45 8.26 -14.79
C LEU A 300 -4.83 9.49 -13.96
N PHE A 301 -5.51 10.49 -14.53
CA PHE A 301 -6.07 11.59 -13.74
C PHE A 301 -7.15 11.10 -12.76
N ILE A 302 -8.01 10.17 -13.18
CA ILE A 302 -9.00 9.54 -12.29
C ILE A 302 -8.31 8.81 -11.13
N TYR A 303 -7.19 8.13 -11.38
CA TYR A 303 -6.42 7.44 -10.34
C TYR A 303 -5.90 8.40 -9.25
N ARG A 304 -5.77 9.70 -9.52
CA ARG A 304 -5.36 10.68 -8.50
C ARG A 304 -6.39 10.87 -7.39
N LEU A 305 -7.64 10.44 -7.57
CA LEU A 305 -8.63 10.38 -6.48
C LEU A 305 -8.20 9.46 -5.34
N VAL A 306 -7.25 8.54 -5.57
CA VAL A 306 -6.64 7.73 -4.50
C VAL A 306 -6.06 8.61 -3.38
N ARG A 307 -5.64 9.85 -3.69
CA ARG A 307 -5.21 10.86 -2.70
C ARG A 307 -6.29 11.21 -1.68
N PHE A 308 -7.56 11.09 -2.05
CA PHE A 308 -8.68 11.34 -1.13
C PHE A 308 -8.84 10.23 -0.08
N LEU A 309 -8.39 9.00 -0.39
CA LEU A 309 -8.56 7.87 0.52
C LEU A 309 -7.94 8.11 1.90
N PRO A 310 -6.69 8.56 2.06
CA PRO A 310 -6.13 8.84 3.39
C PRO A 310 -6.62 10.14 4.05
N ALA A 311 -7.48 10.94 3.40
CA ALA A 311 -7.91 12.24 3.93
C ALA A 311 -8.80 12.12 5.18
N SER A 312 -9.62 11.07 5.27
CA SER A 312 -10.42 10.79 6.45
C SER A 312 -9.78 9.71 7.34
N LYS A 313 -9.91 9.85 8.65
CA LYS A 313 -9.36 8.89 9.63
C LYS A 313 -9.91 7.47 9.40
N ASN A 314 -11.20 7.36 9.07
CA ASN A 314 -11.86 6.08 8.88
C ASN A 314 -11.34 5.36 7.62
N ILE A 315 -11.28 6.05 6.49
CA ILE A 315 -10.79 5.45 5.25
C ILE A 315 -9.30 5.12 5.36
N ARG A 316 -8.50 5.94 6.06
CA ARG A 316 -7.08 5.63 6.31
C ARG A 316 -6.90 4.32 7.07
N ILE A 317 -7.75 4.02 8.06
CA ILE A 317 -7.72 2.75 8.78
C ILE A 317 -8.07 1.61 7.83
N ILE A 318 -9.13 1.75 7.03
CA ILE A 318 -9.58 0.72 6.07
C ILE A 318 -8.48 0.43 5.04
N VAL A 319 -7.90 1.47 4.42
CA VAL A 319 -6.81 1.31 3.44
C VAL A 319 -5.58 0.68 4.08
N GLY A 320 -5.25 1.08 5.32
CA GLY A 320 -4.18 0.46 6.09
C GLY A 320 -4.41 -1.05 6.28
N THR A 321 -5.62 -1.44 6.71
CA THR A 321 -5.97 -2.85 6.90
C THR A 321 -5.92 -3.65 5.60
N ILE A 322 -6.41 -3.08 4.48
CA ILE A 322 -6.34 -3.73 3.17
C ILE A 322 -4.89 -3.94 2.74
N PHE A 323 -4.05 -2.91 2.87
CA PHE A 323 -2.64 -3.01 2.48
C PHE A 323 -1.87 -4.01 3.35
N ASP A 324 -2.14 -4.03 4.66
CA ASP A 324 -1.57 -5.00 5.58
C ASP A 324 -2.04 -6.42 5.25
N GLU A 325 -3.31 -6.61 4.86
CA GLU A 325 -3.84 -7.89 4.40
C GLU A 325 -3.15 -8.37 3.12
N PHE A 326 -2.97 -7.51 2.12
CA PHE A 326 -2.21 -7.87 0.91
C PHE A 326 -0.75 -8.21 1.22
N ARG A 327 -0.10 -7.44 2.09
CA ARG A 327 1.31 -7.66 2.46
C ARG A 327 1.51 -8.95 3.24
N ASN A 328 0.58 -9.28 4.14
CA ASN A 328 0.65 -10.47 4.97
C ASN A 328 0.01 -11.69 4.29
N GLY A 329 -0.80 -11.48 3.26
CA GLY A 329 -1.50 -12.50 2.49
C GLY A 329 -0.63 -13.29 1.52
N GLY A 330 0.68 -13.03 1.44
CA GLY A 330 1.59 -13.70 0.50
C GLY A 330 1.52 -15.24 0.56
N ALA A 331 1.40 -15.82 1.76
CA ALA A 331 1.23 -17.27 1.91
C ALA A 331 -0.11 -17.77 1.34
N PHE A 332 -1.18 -17.00 1.50
CA PHE A 332 -2.50 -17.31 0.96
C PHE A 332 -2.52 -17.20 -0.57
N PHE A 333 -1.95 -16.13 -1.13
CA PHE A 333 -1.80 -15.98 -2.58
C PHE A 333 -0.91 -17.07 -3.18
N GLY A 334 0.14 -17.50 -2.46
CA GLY A 334 0.97 -18.64 -2.86
C GLY A 334 0.17 -19.95 -2.92
N LEU A 335 -0.66 -20.23 -1.91
CA LEU A 335 -1.55 -21.39 -1.91
C LEU A 335 -2.56 -21.33 -3.07
N LEU A 336 -3.18 -20.17 -3.31
CA LEU A 336 -4.07 -19.97 -4.45
C LEU A 336 -3.36 -20.21 -5.78
N PHE A 337 -2.16 -19.65 -5.95
CA PHE A 337 -1.37 -19.82 -7.16
C PHE A 337 -1.02 -21.29 -7.42
N VAL A 338 -0.55 -22.00 -6.39
CA VAL A 338 -0.27 -23.45 -6.49
C VAL A 338 -1.54 -24.22 -6.85
N GLY A 339 -2.67 -23.92 -6.20
CA GLY A 339 -3.96 -24.51 -6.53
C GLY A 339 -4.32 -24.31 -8.00
N PHE A 340 -4.29 -23.06 -8.49
CA PHE A 340 -4.58 -22.74 -9.89
C PHE A 340 -3.58 -23.34 -10.87
N SER A 341 -2.33 -23.56 -10.48
CA SER A 341 -1.33 -24.18 -11.36
C SER A 341 -1.51 -25.70 -11.51
N GLN A 342 -2.22 -26.34 -10.57
CA GLN A 342 -2.46 -27.79 -10.56
C GLN A 342 -3.76 -28.18 -11.25
N PHE A 343 -4.72 -27.27 -11.34
CA PHE A 343 -5.92 -27.37 -12.18
C PHE A 343 -5.61 -26.92 -13.60
#